data_AF-A0A9D0LKQ8-F1
#
_entry.id   AF-A0A9D0LKQ8-F1
#
_cell.length_a   1.000
_cell.length_b   1.000
_cell.length_c   1.000
_cell.angle_alpha   90.00
_cell.angle_beta   90.00
_cell.angle_gamma   90.00
#
_symmetry.space_group_name_H-M   'P 1'
#
loop_
_entity.id
_entity.type
_entity.pdbx_description
1 polymer ?
#
loop_
_entity_poly.entity_id
_entity_poly.type
_entity_poly.pdbx_seq_one_letter_code
_entity_poly.pdbx_strand_id
1 'polypeptide(L)'
;MLQRQQRRRPRNLGDALFQGWAWLMAATVLLIVLLLVYRLLGDSLPGLSRFGLGFLVAQDWNPITETFGALPAIYGTLVSSLLALAIAGPVGLLSAIFLTELAPPWLDAPLSFLVELLASIPSVVYGLWGIYVLVPILRDPVERGLHDALGSLPFFSCAPLG
;
A
#
# COMPACT_ATOMS: atom_id res chain seq x y z
N MET A 1 49.74 -8.46 -30.83
CA MET A 1 49.17 -9.76 -31.24
C MET A 1 48.77 -10.57 -30.02
N LEU A 2 47.53 -10.45 -29.51
CA LEU A 2 46.89 -11.46 -28.65
C LEU A 2 45.36 -11.25 -28.72
N GLN A 3 44.76 -11.61 -29.85
CA GLN A 3 43.31 -11.82 -29.92
C GLN A 3 43.00 -13.13 -29.18
N ARG A 4 42.65 -13.03 -27.89
CA ARG A 4 42.07 -14.14 -27.13
C ARG A 4 40.71 -14.49 -27.75
N GLN A 5 40.73 -15.48 -28.63
CA GLN A 5 39.54 -16.13 -29.17
C GLN A 5 38.63 -16.58 -28.01
N GLN A 6 37.48 -15.94 -27.88
CA GLN A 6 36.37 -16.48 -27.12
C GLN A 6 35.92 -17.78 -27.81
N ARG A 7 36.44 -18.92 -27.34
CA ARG A 7 35.92 -20.24 -27.70
C ARG A 7 34.45 -20.27 -27.28
N ARG A 8 33.53 -20.25 -28.26
CA ARG A 8 32.11 -20.54 -28.06
C ARG A 8 32.02 -21.96 -27.50
N ARG A 9 31.80 -22.09 -26.19
CA ARG A 9 31.46 -23.39 -25.58
C ARG A 9 30.19 -23.91 -26.26
N PRO A 10 30.13 -25.18 -26.68
CA PRO A 10 28.89 -25.76 -27.20
C PRO A 10 27.81 -25.60 -26.13
N ARG A 11 26.61 -25.20 -26.55
CA ARG A 11 25.47 -24.93 -25.66
C ARG A 11 25.16 -26.23 -24.92
N ASN A 12 25.40 -26.27 -23.61
CA ASN A 12 25.08 -27.44 -22.79
C ASN A 12 23.56 -27.62 -22.84
N LEU A 13 23.07 -28.85 -23.00
CA LEU A 13 21.63 -29.15 -23.05
C LEU A 13 20.89 -28.63 -21.81
N GLY A 14 21.57 -28.63 -20.66
CA GLY A 14 21.06 -28.03 -19.41
C GLY A 14 20.80 -26.53 -19.53
N ASP A 15 21.70 -25.77 -20.16
CA ASP A 15 21.56 -24.32 -20.33
C ASP A 15 20.37 -23.99 -21.26
N ALA A 16 20.17 -24.79 -22.32
CA ALA A 16 19.05 -24.61 -23.23
C ALA A 16 17.70 -24.98 -22.57
N LEU A 17 17.66 -26.05 -21.78
CA LEU A 17 16.46 -26.47 -21.05
C LEU A 17 16.09 -25.45 -19.97
N PHE A 18 17.07 -25.01 -19.17
CA PHE A 18 16.89 -23.96 -18.18
C PHE A 18 16.39 -22.66 -18.82
N GLN A 19 16.98 -22.24 -19.95
CA GLN A 19 16.54 -21.04 -20.65
C GLN A 19 15.10 -21.18 -21.18
N GLY A 20 14.71 -22.35 -21.70
CA GLY A 20 13.33 -22.61 -22.13
C GLY A 20 12.32 -22.52 -20.97
N TRP A 21 12.66 -23.09 -19.82
CA TRP A 21 11.85 -23.00 -18.60
C TRP A 21 11.72 -21.57 -18.08
N ALA A 22 12.82 -20.82 -18.05
CA ALA A 22 12.82 -19.42 -17.65
C ALA A 22 11.91 -18.57 -18.57
N TRP A 23 11.95 -18.80 -19.89
CA TRP A 23 11.05 -18.14 -20.84
C TRP A 23 9.58 -18.52 -20.62
N LEU A 24 9.29 -19.79 -20.34
CA LEU A 24 7.92 -20.24 -20.06
C LEU A 24 7.38 -19.58 -18.79
N MET A 25 8.18 -19.49 -17.73
CA MET A 25 7.79 -18.82 -16.48
C MET A 25 7.56 -17.33 -16.72
N ALA A 26 8.48 -16.65 -17.42
CA ALA A 26 8.31 -15.24 -17.77
C ALA A 26 7.06 -14.99 -18.62
N ALA A 27 6.80 -15.83 -19.61
CA ALA A 27 5.60 -15.76 -20.44
C ALA A 27 4.32 -16.02 -19.63
N THR A 28 4.36 -16.94 -18.67
CA THR A 28 3.23 -17.26 -17.79
C THR A 28 2.90 -16.10 -16.87
N VAL A 29 3.90 -15.48 -16.24
CA VAL A 29 3.72 -14.28 -15.41
C VAL A 29 3.13 -13.15 -16.26
N LEU A 30 3.68 -12.91 -17.46
CA LEU A 30 3.16 -11.90 -18.37
C LEU A 30 1.70 -12.18 -18.75
N LEU A 31 1.36 -13.44 -19.07
CA LEU A 31 0.01 -13.86 -19.39
C LEU A 31 -0.96 -13.64 -18.23
N ILE A 32 -0.55 -13.93 -16.99
CA ILE A 32 -1.36 -13.69 -15.79
C ILE A 32 -1.62 -12.19 -15.62
N VAL A 33 -0.60 -11.34 -15.78
CA VAL A 33 -0.77 -9.88 -15.71
C VAL A 33 -1.73 -9.38 -16.78
N LEU A 34 -1.60 -9.85 -18.02
CA LEU A 34 -2.51 -9.48 -19.11
C LEU A 34 -3.94 -9.95 -18.83
N LEU A 35 -4.13 -11.15 -18.29
CA LEU A 35 -5.44 -11.67 -17.92
C LEU A 35 -6.07 -10.84 -16.78
N LEU A 36 -5.26 -10.42 -15.80
CA LEU A 36 -5.71 -9.56 -14.71
C LEU A 36 -6.18 -8.20 -15.24
N VAL A 37 -5.42 -7.57 -16.13
CA VAL A 37 -5.84 -6.32 -16.79
C VAL A 37 -7.13 -6.53 -17.58
N TYR A 38 -7.22 -7.61 -18.35
CA TYR A 38 -8.42 -7.94 -19.13
C TYR A 38 -9.66 -8.10 -18.24
N ARG A 39 -9.55 -8.86 -17.14
CA ARG A 39 -10.63 -9.07 -16.18
C ARG A 39 -11.02 -7.77 -15.49
N LEU A 40 -10.04 -7.02 -15.01
CA LEU A 40 -10.28 -5.74 -14.34
C LEU A 40 -11.03 -4.77 -15.26
N LEU A 41 -10.63 -4.64 -16.52
CA LEU A 41 -11.31 -3.77 -17.48
C LEU A 41 -12.74 -4.26 -17.75
N GLY A 42 -12.94 -5.57 -17.94
CA GLY A 42 -14.27 -6.15 -18.17
C GLY A 42 -15.25 -5.89 -17.03
N ASP A 43 -14.78 -6.00 -15.78
CA ASP A 43 -15.63 -5.83 -14.60
C ASP A 43 -15.83 -4.34 -14.23
N SER A 44 -14.87 -3.47 -14.56
CA SER A 44 -14.93 -2.03 -14.22
C SER A 44 -15.77 -1.20 -15.21
N LEU A 45 -15.77 -1.59 -16.49
CA LEU A 45 -16.44 -0.83 -17.57
C LEU A 45 -17.95 -0.62 -17.34
N PRO A 46 -18.74 -1.63 -16.92
CA PRO A 46 -20.17 -1.45 -16.65
C PRO A 46 -20.46 -0.45 -15.53
N GLY A 47 -19.56 -0.34 -14.54
CA GLY A 47 -19.67 0.68 -13.49
C GLY A 47 -19.51 2.08 -14.08
N LEU A 48 -18.52 2.27 -14.95
CA LEU A 48 -18.26 3.56 -15.58
C LEU A 48 -19.38 3.99 -16.54
N SER A 49 -19.99 3.03 -17.26
CA SER A 49 -21.12 3.32 -18.14
C SER A 49 -22.41 3.64 -17.38
N ARG A 50 -22.60 3.04 -16.19
CA ARG A 50 -23.78 3.29 -15.34
C ARG A 50 -23.74 4.66 -14.64
N PHE A 51 -22.58 5.08 -14.14
CA PHE A 51 -22.44 6.31 -13.36
C PHE A 51 -21.80 7.47 -14.15
N GLY A 52 -21.24 7.20 -15.33
CA GLY A 52 -20.53 8.18 -16.15
C GLY A 52 -19.29 8.76 -15.46
N LEU A 53 -18.74 9.84 -16.02
CA LEU A 53 -17.59 10.54 -15.44
C LEU A 53 -17.95 11.33 -14.18
N GLY A 54 -19.24 11.63 -13.96
CA GLY A 54 -19.74 12.29 -12.75
C GLY A 54 -19.48 11.47 -11.47
N PHE A 55 -19.35 10.15 -11.60
CA PHE A 55 -18.93 9.24 -10.53
C PHE A 55 -17.67 9.69 -9.77
N LEU A 56 -16.71 10.29 -10.47
CA LEU A 56 -15.42 10.69 -9.89
C LEU A 56 -15.54 11.86 -8.92
N VAL A 57 -16.56 12.70 -9.09
CA VAL A 57 -16.79 13.91 -8.29
C VAL A 57 -17.99 13.72 -7.35
N ALA A 58 -18.83 12.72 -7.59
CA ALA A 58 -19.94 12.37 -6.73
C ALA A 58 -19.45 11.96 -5.33
N GLN A 59 -20.14 12.48 -4.30
CA GLN A 59 -19.85 12.21 -2.89
C GLN A 59 -20.78 11.14 -2.29
N ASP A 60 -21.93 10.91 -2.90
CA ASP A 60 -22.95 10.03 -2.34
C ASP A 60 -22.54 8.56 -2.42
N TRP A 61 -22.57 7.88 -1.27
CA TRP A 61 -22.39 6.44 -1.18
C TRP A 61 -23.61 5.83 -0.50
N ASN A 62 -24.58 5.37 -1.30
CA ASN A 62 -25.80 4.73 -0.81
C ASN A 62 -26.01 3.38 -1.51
N PRO A 63 -25.69 2.26 -0.81
CA PRO A 63 -25.87 0.92 -1.34
C PRO A 63 -27.34 0.52 -1.56
N ILE A 64 -28.29 1.17 -0.88
CA ILE A 64 -29.73 0.85 -0.97
C ILE A 64 -30.30 1.37 -2.29
N THR A 65 -29.89 2.57 -2.69
CA THR A 65 -30.32 3.20 -3.96
C THR A 65 -29.38 2.90 -5.12
N GLU A 66 -28.37 2.04 -4.93
CA GLU A 66 -27.31 1.73 -5.90
C GLU A 66 -26.64 2.99 -6.47
N THR A 67 -26.49 4.03 -5.65
CA THR A 67 -25.81 5.28 -6.02
C THR A 67 -24.44 5.31 -5.35
N PHE A 68 -23.39 5.31 -6.17
CA PHE A 68 -22.01 5.28 -5.69
C PHE A 68 -21.24 6.48 -6.25
N GLY A 69 -20.41 7.08 -5.42
CA GLY A 69 -19.48 8.13 -5.78
C GLY A 69 -18.07 7.77 -5.32
N ALA A 70 -17.08 8.03 -6.17
CA ALA A 70 -15.68 7.71 -5.88
C ALA A 70 -14.96 8.79 -5.08
N LEU A 71 -15.49 10.02 -5.01
CA LEU A 71 -14.76 11.13 -4.41
C LEU A 71 -14.36 10.88 -2.95
N PRO A 72 -15.21 10.33 -2.06
CA PRO A 72 -14.83 10.06 -0.67
C PRO A 72 -13.72 8.99 -0.57
N ALA A 73 -13.75 7.98 -1.43
CA ALA A 73 -12.73 6.93 -1.47
C ALA A 73 -11.39 7.47 -2.00
N ILE A 74 -11.40 8.28 -3.05
CA ILE A 74 -10.20 8.94 -3.60
C ILE A 74 -9.62 9.91 -2.56
N TYR A 75 -10.46 10.80 -2.01
CA TYR A 75 -10.01 11.78 -1.03
C TYR A 75 -9.47 11.09 0.23
N GLY A 76 -10.20 10.12 0.77
CA GLY A 76 -9.79 9.37 1.95
C GLY A 76 -8.48 8.62 1.76
N THR A 77 -8.28 7.97 0.62
CA THR A 77 -7.02 7.26 0.31
C THR A 77 -5.83 8.21 0.15
N LEU A 78 -6.01 9.34 -0.55
CA LEU A 78 -4.96 10.33 -0.73
C LEU A 78 -4.55 10.98 0.58
N VAL A 79 -5.52 11.48 1.35
CA VAL A 79 -5.25 12.16 2.63
C VAL A 79 -4.64 11.18 3.64
N SER A 80 -5.21 9.98 3.78
CA SER A 80 -4.66 8.98 4.71
C SER A 80 -3.25 8.54 4.33
N SER A 81 -2.98 8.33 3.04
CA SER A 81 -1.65 7.93 2.57
C SER A 81 -0.63 9.05 2.72
N LEU A 82 -1.03 10.30 2.50
CA LEU A 82 -0.18 11.47 2.74
C LEU A 82 0.18 11.62 4.21
N LEU A 83 -0.82 11.54 5.12
CA LEU A 83 -0.57 11.58 6.56
C LEU A 83 0.31 10.40 7.01
N ALA A 84 0.04 9.20 6.51
CA ALA A 84 0.84 8.02 6.82
C ALA A 84 2.30 8.22 6.40
N LEU A 85 2.56 8.72 5.18
CA LEU A 85 3.92 9.01 4.72
C LEU A 85 4.59 10.13 5.51
N ALA A 86 3.85 11.20 5.82
CA ALA A 86 4.36 12.34 6.59
C ALA A 86 4.80 11.95 8.01
N ILE A 87 4.13 10.97 8.63
CA ILE A 87 4.43 10.51 9.98
C ILE A 87 5.42 9.33 9.94
N ALA A 88 5.07 8.26 9.22
CA ALA A 88 5.85 7.02 9.22
C ALA A 88 7.16 7.13 8.44
N GLY A 89 7.21 7.96 7.39
CA GLY A 89 8.42 8.16 6.58
C GLY A 89 9.60 8.68 7.41
N PRO A 90 9.46 9.82 8.10
CA PRO A 90 10.51 10.33 8.99
C PRO A 90 10.84 9.36 10.14
N VAL A 91 9.83 8.79 10.80
CA VAL A 91 10.04 7.86 11.92
C VAL A 91 10.80 6.61 11.48
N GLY A 92 10.44 6.03 10.33
CA GLY A 92 11.13 4.86 9.76
C GLY A 92 12.57 5.17 9.37
N LEU A 93 12.80 6.31 8.69
CA LEU A 93 14.15 6.73 8.30
C LEU A 93 15.03 7.00 9.53
N LEU A 94 14.51 7.71 10.52
CA LEU A 94 15.25 8.01 11.76
C LEU A 94 15.54 6.73 12.56
N SER A 95 14.59 5.81 12.62
CA SER A 95 14.79 4.52 13.29
C SER A 95 15.85 3.68 12.58
N ALA A 96 15.84 3.66 11.24
CA ALA A 96 16.84 2.96 10.46
C ALA A 96 18.25 3.52 10.70
N ILE A 97 18.43 4.84 10.59
CA ILE A 97 19.71 5.51 10.85
C ILE A 97 20.17 5.25 12.28
N PHE A 98 19.26 5.32 13.25
CA PHE A 98 19.60 5.05 14.65
C PHE A 98 20.14 3.63 14.84
N LEU A 99 19.45 2.62 14.30
CA LEU A 99 19.87 1.22 14.43
C LEU A 99 21.19 0.95 13.72
N THR A 100 21.44 1.55 12.55
CA THR A 100 22.65 1.27 11.77
C THR A 100 23.89 2.03 12.24
N GLU A 101 23.73 3.28 12.70
CA GLU A 101 24.88 4.17 12.95
C GLU A 101 25.08 4.53 14.43
N LEU A 102 24.02 4.53 15.24
CA LEU A 102 24.03 5.10 16.59
C LEU A 102 23.75 4.08 17.70
N ALA A 103 23.09 2.97 17.39
CA ALA A 103 22.62 2.02 18.38
C ALA A 103 23.78 1.19 18.95
N PRO A 104 23.88 1.03 20.28
CA PRO A 104 24.87 0.14 20.88
C PRO A 104 24.51 -1.32 20.60
N PRO A 105 25.51 -2.24 20.55
CA PRO A 105 25.29 -3.63 20.12
C PRO A 105 24.25 -4.42 20.92
N TRP A 106 24.04 -4.06 22.19
CA TRP A 106 23.05 -4.72 23.06
C TRP A 106 21.60 -4.27 22.77
N LEU A 107 21.41 -3.12 22.13
CA LEU A 107 20.09 -2.56 21.81
C LEU A 107 19.72 -2.81 20.35
N ASP A 108 20.69 -2.80 19.43
CA ASP A 108 20.46 -3.07 18.01
C ASP A 108 19.84 -4.47 17.80
N ALA A 109 20.47 -5.52 18.33
CA ALA A 109 20.01 -6.90 18.15
C ALA A 109 18.53 -7.14 18.52
N PRO A 110 18.03 -6.73 19.72
CA PRO A 110 16.62 -6.91 20.05
C PRO A 110 15.69 -6.00 19.24
N LEU A 111 16.07 -4.75 18.97
CA LEU A 111 15.20 -3.82 18.22
C LEU A 111 15.06 -4.23 16.75
N SER A 112 16.16 -4.61 16.10
CA SER A 112 16.16 -5.10 14.72
C SER A 112 15.30 -6.35 14.59
N PHE A 113 15.41 -7.30 15.54
CA PHE A 113 14.52 -8.45 15.60
C PHE A 113 13.04 -8.06 15.76
N LEU A 114 12.71 -7.10 16.64
CA LEU A 114 11.33 -6.62 16.81
C LEU A 114 10.79 -5.96 15.54
N VAL A 115 11.61 -5.21 14.80
CA VAL A 115 11.22 -4.59 13.52
C VAL A 115 10.95 -5.67 12.47
N GLU A 116 11.80 -6.69 12.36
CA GLU A 116 11.59 -7.84 11.46
C GLU A 116 10.32 -8.62 11.81
N LEU A 117 10.06 -8.81 13.10
CA LEU A 117 8.81 -9.41 13.57
C LEU A 117 7.59 -8.55 13.21
N LEU A 118 7.66 -7.23 13.44
CA LEU A 118 6.59 -6.29 13.10
C LEU A 118 6.28 -6.32 11.60
N ALA A 119 7.31 -6.40 10.76
CA ALA A 119 7.18 -6.52 9.31
C ALA A 119 6.59 -7.88 8.86
N SER A 120 6.73 -8.91 9.68
CA SER A 120 6.20 -10.26 9.40
C SER A 120 4.73 -10.43 9.78
N ILE A 121 4.15 -9.50 10.54
CA ILE A 121 2.73 -9.58 10.92
C ILE A 121 1.84 -9.40 9.68
N PRO A 122 0.81 -10.24 9.48
CA PRO A 122 -0.11 -10.10 8.35
C PRO A 122 -0.86 -8.77 8.39
N SER A 123 -1.06 -8.15 7.22
CA SER A 123 -1.77 -6.87 7.10
C SER A 123 -3.20 -6.90 7.67
N VAL A 124 -3.87 -8.05 7.60
CA VAL A 124 -5.22 -8.25 8.15
C VAL A 124 -5.26 -8.02 9.67
N VAL A 125 -4.22 -8.42 10.40
CA VAL A 125 -4.14 -8.25 11.85
C VAL A 125 -4.08 -6.76 12.21
N TYR A 126 -3.24 -5.99 11.50
CA TYR A 126 -3.18 -4.53 11.68
C TYR A 126 -4.49 -3.85 11.32
N GLY A 127 -5.18 -4.31 10.27
CA GLY A 127 -6.50 -3.78 9.89
C GLY A 127 -7.53 -4.00 10.99
N LEU A 128 -7.59 -5.21 11.55
CA LEU A 128 -8.53 -5.54 12.63
C LEU A 128 -8.21 -4.79 13.93
N TRP A 129 -6.93 -4.70 14.29
CA TRP A 129 -6.46 -3.89 15.42
C TRP A 129 -6.83 -2.42 15.22
N GLY A 130 -6.67 -1.89 14.01
CA GLY A 130 -7.06 -0.53 13.66
C GLY A 130 -8.55 -0.29 13.93
N ILE A 131 -9.42 -1.22 13.53
CA ILE A 131 -10.87 -1.09 13.74
C ILE A 131 -11.25 -1.18 15.23
N TYR A 132 -10.67 -2.10 16.00
CA TYR A 132 -11.10 -2.34 17.38
C TYR A 132 -10.38 -1.50 18.43
N VAL A 133 -9.19 -0.99 18.14
CA VAL A 133 -8.37 -0.25 19.09
C VAL A 133 -8.15 1.19 18.63
N LEU A 134 -7.66 1.38 17.40
CA LEU A 134 -7.32 2.71 16.91
C LEU A 134 -8.54 3.59 16.63
N VAL A 135 -9.58 3.05 15.98
CA VAL A 135 -10.80 3.81 15.65
C VAL A 135 -11.50 4.36 16.90
N PRO A 136 -11.72 3.59 17.98
CA PRO A 136 -12.28 4.14 19.22
C PRO A 136 -11.44 5.29 19.81
N ILE A 137 -10.11 5.15 19.79
CA ILE A 137 -9.19 6.20 20.26
C ILE A 137 -9.25 7.43 19.35
N LEU A 138 -9.39 7.26 18.04
CA LEU A 138 -9.45 8.38 17.11
C LEU A 138 -10.76 9.15 17.21
N ARG A 139 -11.89 8.44 17.36
CA ARG A 139 -13.21 9.06 17.42
C ARG A 139 -13.44 9.79 18.75
N ASP A 140 -13.20 9.14 19.89
CA ASP A 140 -13.61 9.73 21.18
C ASP A 140 -12.61 10.82 21.66
N PRO A 141 -11.38 10.47 22.10
CA PRO A 141 -10.49 11.48 22.68
C PRO A 141 -9.82 12.38 21.64
N VAL A 142 -9.46 11.85 20.46
CA VAL A 142 -8.69 12.61 19.48
C VAL A 142 -9.57 13.57 18.69
N GLU A 143 -10.71 13.14 18.16
CA GLU A 143 -11.64 14.00 17.40
C GLU A 143 -12.17 15.13 18.28
N ARG A 144 -12.62 14.81 19.50
CA ARG A 144 -13.08 15.83 20.45
C ARG A 144 -11.96 16.80 20.84
N GLY A 145 -10.76 16.30 21.15
CA GLY A 145 -9.63 17.15 21.47
C GLY A 145 -9.21 18.08 20.31
N LEU A 146 -9.26 17.58 19.08
CA LEU A 146 -9.01 18.38 17.87
C LEU A 146 -10.12 19.41 17.65
N HIS A 147 -11.39 19.05 17.86
CA HIS A 147 -12.52 19.96 17.72
C HIS A 147 -12.47 21.08 18.77
N ASP A 148 -12.18 20.76 20.03
CA ASP A 148 -12.06 21.74 21.11
C ASP A 148 -10.89 22.71 20.88
N ALA A 149 -9.75 22.21 20.41
CA ALA A 149 -8.55 23.02 20.19
C ALA A 149 -8.56 23.80 18.86
N LEU A 150 -9.09 23.21 17.79
CA LEU A 150 -8.96 23.69 16.41
C LEU A 150 -10.30 23.87 15.69
N GLY A 151 -11.44 23.78 16.37
CA GLY A 151 -12.78 23.88 15.76
C GLY A 151 -13.08 25.21 15.05
N SER A 152 -12.23 26.23 15.22
CA SER A 152 -12.26 27.47 14.45
C SER A 152 -11.74 27.32 13.01
N LEU A 153 -10.98 26.26 12.71
CA LEU A 153 -10.51 25.94 11.38
C LEU A 153 -11.57 25.13 10.60
N PRO A 154 -11.77 25.42 9.30
CA PRO A 154 -12.83 24.80 8.49
C PRO A 154 -12.71 23.27 8.35
N PHE A 155 -11.52 22.69 8.59
CA PHE A 155 -11.31 21.25 8.56
C PHE A 155 -11.73 20.53 9.86
N PHE A 156 -11.77 21.24 10.99
CA PHE A 156 -12.06 20.68 12.33
C PHE A 156 -13.38 21.17 12.91
N SER A 157 -14.14 21.99 12.16
CA SER A 157 -15.42 22.55 12.59
C SER A 157 -16.60 21.57 12.50
N CYS A 158 -16.41 20.38 11.92
CA CYS A 158 -17.45 19.36 11.86
C CYS A 158 -17.74 18.77 13.25
N ALA A 159 -19.01 18.37 13.47
CA ALA A 159 -19.42 17.76 14.72
C ALA A 159 -18.73 16.39 14.90
N PRO A 160 -18.17 16.11 16.09
CA PRO A 160 -17.47 14.86 16.32
C PRO A 160 -18.41 13.66 16.17
N LEU A 161 -17.96 12.63 15.44
CA LEU A 161 -18.76 11.45 15.08
C LEU A 161 -18.92 10.44 16.23
N GLY A 162 -18.21 10.64 17.33
CA GLY A 162 -18.27 9.82 18.55
C GLY A 162 -17.08 10.10 19.42
#